data_AF-A0A7X5F8G0-F1
#
_entry.id   AF-A0A7X5F8G0-F1
#
_cell.length_a   1.000
_cell.length_b   1.000
_cell.length_c   1.000
_cell.angle_alpha   90.00
_cell.angle_beta   90.00
_cell.angle_gamma   90.00
#
_symmetry.space_group_name_H-M   'P 1'
#
loop_
_entity.id
_entity.type
_entity.pdbx_description
1 polymer ?
#
loop_
_entity_poly.entity_id
_entity_poly.type
_entity_poly.pdbx_seq_one_letter_code
_entity_poly.pdbx_strand_id
1 'polypeptide(L)'
;MERIKENGWKCISSTFLAMEMADYQQDYAFISKEISKKRNPEDILRSKGSKKLNCSDFEEIEEWFAEFQQRMNNLTLNDFIQDDNAWVLAKEISFNSNLSAPDVIHLTSAILGAISGSCEILITQDGILRAESEKIISRLKSKYKILKKTLKLKVMNVSEVKKKFFNKLK
;
A
#
# COMPACT_ATOMS: atom_id res chain seq x y z
N MET A 1 -2.89 -7.28 -10.06
CA MET A 1 -1.49 -7.71 -9.97
C MET A 1 -1.16 -8.81 -10.98
N GLU A 2 -2.00 -9.83 -11.18
CA GLU A 2 -1.79 -10.84 -12.24
C GLU A 2 -1.57 -10.22 -13.63
N ARG A 3 -2.40 -9.26 -14.07
CA ARG A 3 -2.15 -8.55 -15.34
C ARG A 3 -0.82 -7.80 -15.41
N ILE A 4 -0.31 -7.29 -14.28
CA ILE A 4 1.01 -6.64 -14.22
C ILE A 4 2.10 -7.69 -14.47
N LYS A 5 1.95 -8.87 -13.86
CA LYS A 5 2.82 -10.05 -14.06
C LYS A 5 2.77 -10.56 -15.50
N GLU A 6 1.59 -10.72 -16.08
CA GLU A 6 1.39 -11.14 -17.48
C GLU A 6 2.07 -10.20 -18.49
N ASN A 7 2.13 -8.90 -18.19
CA ASN A 7 2.81 -7.91 -19.03
C ASN A 7 4.33 -7.81 -18.75
N GLY A 8 4.88 -8.65 -17.88
CA GLY A 8 6.30 -8.63 -17.51
C GLY A 8 6.73 -7.36 -16.76
N TRP A 9 5.79 -6.61 -16.19
CA TRP A 9 6.11 -5.39 -15.45
C TRP A 9 6.60 -5.74 -14.04
N LYS A 10 7.61 -5.00 -13.59
CA LYS A 10 8.02 -5.02 -12.19
C LYS A 10 6.96 -4.32 -11.35
N CYS A 11 6.55 -4.96 -10.27
CA CYS A 11 5.71 -4.36 -9.25
C CYS A 11 6.60 -4.05 -8.06
N ILE A 12 6.70 -2.78 -7.67
CA ILE A 12 7.49 -2.37 -6.52
C ILE A 12 6.52 -1.81 -5.48
N SER A 13 6.65 -2.29 -4.25
CA SER A 13 5.89 -1.80 -3.11
C SER A 13 6.81 -1.59 -1.91
N SER A 14 6.31 -0.92 -0.88
CA SER A 14 7.00 -0.88 0.41
C SER A 14 6.80 -2.20 1.17
N THR A 15 7.71 -2.53 2.08
CA THR A 15 7.51 -3.64 3.04
C THR A 15 6.26 -3.46 3.90
N PHE A 16 5.79 -2.23 4.06
CA PHE A 16 4.52 -1.94 4.72
C PHE A 16 3.32 -2.68 4.09
N LEU A 17 3.36 -2.96 2.78
CA LEU A 17 2.37 -3.82 2.12
C LEU A 17 2.29 -5.22 2.74
N ALA A 18 3.43 -5.81 3.13
CA ALA A 18 3.44 -7.12 3.77
C ALA A 18 2.70 -7.09 5.11
N MET A 19 2.88 -6.01 5.87
CA MET A 19 2.20 -5.81 7.16
C MET A 19 0.68 -5.65 6.95
N GLU A 20 0.26 -4.87 5.96
CA GLU A 20 -1.17 -4.72 5.64
C GLU A 20 -1.80 -6.03 5.12
N MET A 21 -1.06 -6.79 4.34
CA MET A 21 -1.50 -8.11 3.89
C MET A 21 -1.64 -9.08 5.05
N ALA A 22 -0.72 -9.05 6.02
CA ALA A 22 -0.83 -9.82 7.24
C ALA A 22 -2.07 -9.39 8.07
N ASP A 23 -2.30 -8.09 8.26
CA ASP A 23 -3.50 -7.60 8.95
C ASP A 23 -4.79 -8.05 8.28
N TYR A 24 -4.85 -7.98 6.94
CA TYR A 24 -5.97 -8.48 6.16
C TYR A 24 -6.20 -9.98 6.38
N GLN A 25 -5.14 -10.79 6.38
CA GLN A 25 -5.27 -12.23 6.60
C GLN A 25 -5.63 -12.59 8.04
N GLN A 26 -5.12 -11.85 9.02
CA GLN A 26 -5.55 -11.99 10.42
C GLN A 26 -7.04 -11.74 10.56
N ASP A 27 -7.55 -10.71 9.89
CA ASP A 27 -8.97 -10.39 9.88
C ASP A 27 -9.80 -11.51 9.22
N TYR A 28 -9.31 -12.04 8.10
CA TYR A 28 -9.94 -13.17 7.41
C TYR A 28 -9.98 -14.44 8.27
N ALA A 29 -8.86 -14.80 8.91
CA ALA A 29 -8.76 -15.95 9.79
C ALA A 29 -9.71 -15.82 10.99
N PHE A 30 -9.73 -14.64 11.63
CA PHE A 30 -10.66 -14.36 12.73
C PHE A 30 -12.11 -14.51 12.30
N ILE A 31 -12.51 -13.84 11.21
CA ILE A 31 -13.89 -13.88 10.70
C ILE A 31 -14.30 -15.31 10.36
N SER A 32 -13.43 -16.06 9.67
CA SER A 32 -13.69 -17.45 9.28
C SER A 32 -13.91 -18.35 10.49
N LYS A 33 -13.10 -18.20 11.55
CA LYS A 33 -13.26 -18.94 12.82
C LYS A 33 -14.54 -18.58 13.56
N GLU A 34 -14.94 -17.32 13.59
CA GLU A 34 -16.15 -16.93 14.31
C GLU A 34 -17.42 -17.31 13.55
N ILE A 35 -17.38 -17.31 12.21
CA ILE A 35 -18.45 -17.84 11.36
C ILE A 35 -18.61 -19.35 11.55
N SER A 36 -17.52 -20.13 11.64
CA SER A 36 -17.61 -21.58 11.88
C SER A 36 -18.21 -21.92 13.24
N LYS A 37 -18.06 -21.01 14.22
CA LYS A 37 -18.76 -21.04 15.52
C LYS A 37 -20.21 -20.56 15.48
N LYS A 38 -20.74 -20.23 14.29
CA LYS A 38 -22.10 -19.71 14.06
C LYS A 38 -22.41 -18.42 14.84
N ARG A 39 -21.42 -17.59 15.13
CA ARG A 39 -21.68 -16.28 15.73
C ARG A 39 -22.36 -15.35 14.73
N ASN A 40 -23.13 -14.40 15.25
CA ASN A 40 -23.78 -13.38 14.44
C ASN A 40 -22.72 -12.51 13.72
N PRO A 41 -22.83 -12.32 12.38
CA PRO A 41 -21.90 -11.49 11.62
C PRO A 41 -21.69 -10.07 12.16
N GLU A 42 -22.74 -9.41 12.66
CA GLU A 42 -22.64 -8.05 13.22
C GLU A 42 -21.74 -8.02 14.47
N ASP A 43 -21.86 -9.01 15.34
CA ASP A 43 -21.03 -9.13 16.53
C ASP A 43 -19.58 -9.46 16.20
N ILE A 44 -19.35 -10.25 15.14
CA ILE A 44 -18.00 -10.55 14.63
C ILE A 44 -17.34 -9.25 14.17
N LEU A 45 -18.02 -8.44 13.36
CA LEU A 45 -17.48 -7.17 12.87
C LEU A 45 -17.20 -6.18 14.01
N ARG A 46 -18.07 -6.10 15.02
CA ARG A 46 -17.85 -5.26 16.22
C ARG A 46 -16.67 -5.72 17.07
N SER A 47 -16.41 -7.03 17.13
CA SER A 47 -15.32 -7.61 17.94
C SER A 47 -13.99 -7.77 17.21
N LYS A 48 -13.91 -7.35 15.94
CA LYS A 48 -12.70 -7.43 15.12
C LYS A 48 -11.47 -6.76 15.76
N GLY A 49 -11.67 -5.62 16.44
CA GLY A 49 -10.59 -4.89 17.12
C GLY A 49 -10.02 -5.61 18.36
N SER A 50 -10.71 -6.65 18.85
CA SER A 50 -10.28 -7.48 19.98
C SER A 50 -10.07 -8.94 19.58
N LYS A 51 -9.71 -9.17 18.30
CA LYS A 51 -9.43 -10.50 17.75
C LYS A 51 -8.40 -11.25 18.59
N LYS A 52 -8.66 -12.53 18.84
CA LYS A 52 -7.75 -13.44 19.55
C LYS A 52 -7.36 -14.58 18.62
N LEU A 53 -6.22 -14.40 17.97
CA LEU A 53 -5.58 -15.42 17.14
C LEU A 53 -4.56 -16.20 17.98
N ASN A 54 -4.34 -17.46 17.63
CA ASN A 54 -3.34 -18.32 18.29
C ASN A 54 -2.07 -18.43 17.42
N CYS A 55 -1.04 -19.13 17.91
CA CYS A 55 0.21 -19.27 17.16
C CYS A 55 0.01 -19.94 15.78
N SER A 56 -0.82 -20.98 15.69
CA SER A 56 -1.08 -21.66 14.42
C SER A 56 -1.72 -20.74 13.37
N ASP A 57 -2.54 -19.77 13.80
CA ASP A 57 -3.07 -18.75 12.87
C ASP A 57 -1.96 -17.92 12.24
N PHE A 58 -0.95 -17.55 13.03
CA PHE A 58 0.15 -16.74 12.52
C PHE A 58 1.07 -17.53 11.59
N GLU A 59 1.28 -18.82 11.87
CA GLU A 59 2.00 -19.75 10.98
C GLU A 59 1.27 -19.88 9.63
N GLU A 60 -0.05 -20.10 9.63
CA GLU A 60 -0.86 -20.17 8.39
C GLU A 60 -0.80 -18.87 7.57
N ILE A 61 -0.77 -17.71 8.24
CA ILE A 61 -0.67 -16.40 7.57
C ILE A 61 0.70 -16.20 6.95
N GLU A 62 1.77 -16.63 7.62
CA GLU A 62 3.13 -16.57 7.11
C GLU A 62 3.30 -17.49 5.88
N GLU A 63 2.79 -18.72 5.96
CA GLU A 63 2.76 -19.67 4.83
C GLU A 63 2.01 -19.09 3.63
N TRP A 64 0.81 -18.52 3.87
CA TRP A 64 0.04 -17.86 2.82
C TRP A 64 0.79 -16.71 2.16
N PHE A 65 1.52 -15.91 2.95
CA PHE A 65 2.29 -14.79 2.42
C PHE A 65 3.49 -15.28 1.60
N ALA A 66 4.16 -16.35 2.04
CA ALA A 66 5.24 -16.98 1.29
C ALA A 66 4.75 -17.51 -0.07
N GLU A 67 3.60 -18.20 -0.10
CA GLU A 67 2.96 -18.65 -1.35
C GLU A 67 2.59 -17.47 -2.25
N PHE A 68 2.05 -16.39 -1.67
CA PHE A 68 1.74 -15.17 -2.39
C PHE A 68 2.99 -14.57 -3.04
N GLN A 69 4.11 -14.48 -2.31
CA GLN A 69 5.38 -13.96 -2.86
C GLN A 69 5.92 -14.84 -3.98
N GLN A 70 5.85 -16.17 -3.84
CA GLN A 70 6.25 -17.10 -4.91
C GLN A 70 5.38 -16.93 -6.15
N ARG A 71 4.06 -16.83 -5.98
CA ARG A 71 3.13 -16.59 -7.07
C ARG A 71 3.36 -15.22 -7.72
N MET A 72 3.67 -14.20 -6.93
CA MET A 72 3.93 -12.84 -7.38
C MET A 72 5.43 -12.57 -7.51
N ASN A 73 6.17 -13.42 -8.22
CA ASN A 73 7.62 -13.30 -8.39
C ASN A 73 8.12 -12.01 -9.07
N ASN A 74 7.22 -11.19 -9.63
CA ASN A 74 7.52 -9.86 -10.15
C ASN A 74 7.28 -8.72 -9.14
N LEU A 75 6.88 -9.04 -7.91
CA LEU A 75 6.76 -8.12 -6.78
C LEU A 75 8.09 -7.99 -6.04
N THR A 76 8.56 -6.78 -5.86
CA THR A 76 9.70 -6.44 -5.00
C THR A 76 9.21 -5.56 -3.86
N LEU A 77 9.54 -5.94 -2.63
CA LEU A 77 9.27 -5.16 -1.43
C LEU A 77 10.54 -4.42 -1.04
N ASN A 78 10.44 -3.11 -0.90
CA ASN A 78 11.55 -2.25 -0.51
C ASN A 78 11.21 -1.48 0.76
N ASP A 79 12.17 -1.36 1.67
CA ASP A 79 12.09 -0.36 2.73
C ASP A 79 12.51 0.99 2.16
N PHE A 80 11.55 1.86 1.82
CA PHE A 80 11.87 3.18 1.29
C PHE A 80 12.23 4.19 2.39
N ILE A 81 11.73 3.98 3.62
CA ILE A 81 11.99 4.85 4.76
C ILE A 81 13.11 4.24 5.60
N GLN A 82 14.36 4.53 5.24
CA GLN A 82 15.55 3.88 5.81
C GLN A 82 16.36 4.79 6.76
N ASP A 83 16.20 6.10 6.64
CA ASP A 83 17.03 7.07 7.35
C ASP A 83 16.20 8.19 8.00
N ASP A 84 16.87 9.01 8.80
CA ASP A 84 16.26 10.12 9.52
C ASP A 84 15.63 11.15 8.56
N ASN A 85 16.18 11.34 7.36
CA ASN A 85 15.65 12.27 6.38
C ASN A 85 14.30 11.80 5.83
N ALA A 86 14.18 10.49 5.55
CA ALA A 86 12.93 9.87 5.14
C ALA A 86 11.86 9.98 6.23
N TRP A 87 12.24 9.76 7.50
CA TRP A 87 11.33 9.96 8.63
C TRP A 87 10.97 11.43 8.87
N VAL A 88 11.88 12.37 8.62
CA VAL A 88 11.58 13.80 8.64
C VAL A 88 10.55 14.16 7.58
N LEU A 89 10.66 13.60 6.37
CA LEU A 89 9.63 13.78 5.33
C LEU A 89 8.28 13.20 5.76
N ALA A 90 8.26 11.97 6.30
CA ALA A 90 7.02 11.37 6.81
C ALA A 90 6.37 12.23 7.89
N LYS A 91 7.15 12.75 8.85
CA LYS A 91 6.68 13.68 9.89
C LYS A 91 6.16 14.98 9.29
N GLU A 92 6.87 15.59 8.32
CA GLU A 92 6.41 16.81 7.64
C GLU A 92 5.06 16.57 6.96
N ILE A 93 4.86 15.42 6.32
CA ILE A 93 3.59 15.05 5.70
C ILE A 93 2.50 14.88 6.78
N SER A 94 2.77 14.10 7.83
CA SER A 94 1.81 13.81 8.90
C SER A 94 1.31 15.07 9.60
N PHE A 95 2.21 16.00 9.94
CA PHE A 95 1.83 17.24 10.63
C PHE A 95 1.09 18.25 9.73
N ASN A 96 1.10 18.05 8.41
CA ASN A 96 0.58 19.03 7.45
C ASN A 96 -0.38 18.41 6.43
N SER A 97 -1.11 17.36 6.83
CA SER A 97 -2.14 16.70 6.01
C SER A 97 -3.20 16.04 6.90
N ASN A 98 -4.31 15.65 6.29
CA ASN A 98 -5.36 14.88 6.97
C ASN A 98 -5.17 13.35 6.81
N LEU A 99 -3.96 12.91 6.50
CA LEU A 99 -3.66 11.50 6.29
C LEU A 99 -3.48 10.76 7.61
N SER A 100 -3.93 9.51 7.65
CA SER A 100 -3.61 8.59 8.73
C SER A 100 -2.12 8.23 8.73
N ALA A 101 -1.57 7.74 9.85
CA ALA A 101 -0.17 7.33 9.88
C ALA A 101 0.18 6.26 8.80
N PRO A 102 -0.62 5.20 8.57
CA PRO A 102 -0.42 4.28 7.44
C PRO A 102 -0.35 4.97 6.07
N ASP A 103 -1.28 5.88 5.80
CA ASP A 103 -1.34 6.63 4.54
C ASP A 103 -0.12 7.53 4.34
N VAL A 104 0.40 8.12 5.42
CA VAL A 104 1.64 8.89 5.42
C VAL A 104 2.81 7.99 5.01
N ILE A 105 2.91 6.78 5.55
CA ILE A 105 3.98 5.83 5.21
C ILE A 105 3.89 5.42 3.73
N HIS A 106 2.69 5.15 3.22
CA HIS A 106 2.47 4.84 1.80
C HIS A 106 2.90 5.98 0.88
N LEU A 107 2.42 7.19 1.14
CA LEU A 107 2.75 8.35 0.34
C LEU A 107 4.24 8.67 0.41
N THR A 108 4.84 8.62 1.59
CA THR A 108 6.28 8.86 1.78
C THR A 108 7.10 7.85 0.97
N SER A 109 6.75 6.56 1.07
CA SER A 109 7.39 5.48 0.32
C SER A 109 7.28 5.70 -1.19
N ALA A 110 6.10 6.09 -1.68
CA ALA A 110 5.89 6.37 -3.10
C ALA A 110 6.69 7.59 -3.58
N ILE A 111 6.81 8.64 -2.77
CA ILE A 111 7.63 9.83 -3.09
C ILE A 111 9.11 9.47 -3.17
N LEU A 112 9.64 8.74 -2.19
CA LEU A 112 11.04 8.31 -2.16
C LEU A 112 11.34 7.32 -3.29
N GLY A 113 10.41 6.39 -3.55
CA GLY A 113 10.46 5.51 -4.71
C GLY A 113 10.46 6.30 -6.02
N ALA A 114 9.70 7.38 -6.13
CA ALA A 114 9.69 8.21 -7.33
C ALA A 114 10.95 9.05 -7.50
N ILE A 115 11.55 9.54 -6.41
CA ILE A 115 12.82 10.26 -6.43
C ILE A 115 13.95 9.33 -6.89
N SER A 116 13.94 8.06 -6.45
CA SER A 116 14.92 7.04 -6.86
C SER A 116 14.66 6.43 -8.24
N GLY A 117 13.57 6.79 -8.92
CA GLY A 117 13.19 6.24 -10.22
C GLY A 117 12.57 4.84 -10.17
N SER A 118 12.19 4.35 -8.99
CA SER A 118 11.59 3.04 -8.75
C SER A 118 10.04 3.07 -8.74
N CYS A 119 9.42 4.24 -8.65
CA CYS A 119 7.95 4.36 -8.60
C CYS A 119 7.45 5.53 -9.45
N GLU A 120 6.49 5.28 -10.34
CA GLU A 120 5.87 6.31 -11.16
C GLU A 120 4.40 6.56 -10.80
N ILE A 121 3.75 5.59 -10.14
CA ILE A 121 2.31 5.59 -9.90
C ILE A 121 2.03 5.11 -8.48
N LEU A 122 1.40 5.98 -7.69
CA LEU A 122 0.71 5.59 -6.46
C LEU A 122 -0.73 5.21 -6.82
N ILE A 123 -1.11 3.95 -6.58
CA ILE A 123 -2.45 3.45 -6.87
C ILE A 123 -3.29 3.48 -5.59
N THR A 124 -4.41 4.20 -5.58
CA THR A 124 -5.35 4.21 -4.44
C THR A 124 -6.81 4.40 -4.89
N GLN A 125 -7.74 3.81 -4.14
CA GLN A 125 -9.18 4.09 -4.25
C GLN A 125 -9.67 5.05 -3.16
N ASP A 126 -8.83 5.34 -2.16
CA ASP A 126 -9.15 6.25 -1.09
C ASP A 126 -9.11 7.70 -1.61
N GLY A 127 -10.26 8.37 -1.55
CA GLY A 127 -10.42 9.75 -2.04
C GLY A 127 -9.65 10.77 -1.20
N ILE A 128 -9.52 10.55 0.12
CA ILE A 128 -8.75 11.42 1.03
C ILE A 128 -7.26 11.26 0.71
N LEU A 129 -6.78 10.02 0.65
CA LEU A 129 -5.38 9.74 0.30
C LEU A 129 -5.03 10.36 -1.05
N ARG A 130 -5.90 10.21 -2.04
CA ARG A 130 -5.68 10.80 -3.37
C ARG A 130 -5.56 12.33 -3.30
N ALA A 131 -6.56 12.99 -2.74
CA ALA A 131 -6.64 14.45 -2.73
C ALA A 131 -5.46 15.07 -1.96
N GLU A 132 -5.11 14.52 -0.80
CA GLU A 132 -3.98 15.00 -0.01
C GLU A 132 -2.65 14.70 -0.71
N SER A 133 -2.48 13.52 -1.31
CA SER A 133 -1.27 13.17 -2.06
C SER A 133 -0.99 14.15 -3.20
N GLU A 134 -2.00 14.49 -4.00
CA GLU A 134 -1.86 15.45 -5.10
C GLU A 134 -1.44 16.85 -4.59
N LYS A 135 -2.03 17.32 -3.49
CA LYS A 135 -1.66 18.59 -2.84
C LYS A 135 -0.21 18.56 -2.33
N ILE A 136 0.18 17.51 -1.62
CA ILE A 136 1.51 17.35 -1.03
C ILE A 136 2.58 17.30 -2.13
N ILE A 137 2.36 16.50 -3.18
CA ILE A 137 3.28 16.40 -4.32
C ILE A 137 3.45 17.77 -4.99
N SER A 138 2.36 18.52 -5.19
CA SER A 138 2.41 19.87 -5.76
C SER A 138 3.19 20.84 -4.86
N ARG A 139 2.95 20.80 -3.54
CA ARG A 139 3.67 21.61 -2.54
C ARG A 139 5.18 21.30 -2.56
N LEU A 140 5.57 20.03 -2.56
CA LEU A 140 6.97 19.61 -2.59
C LEU A 140 7.69 20.09 -3.88
N LYS A 141 7.03 19.97 -5.04
CA LYS A 141 7.58 20.50 -6.32
C LYS A 141 7.76 22.01 -6.31
N SER A 142 6.91 22.72 -5.58
CA SER A 142 6.94 24.18 -5.47
C SER A 142 8.04 24.63 -4.50
N LYS A 143 8.17 23.94 -3.35
CA LYS A 143 9.20 24.19 -2.32
C LYS A 143 10.61 23.85 -2.83
N TYR A 144 10.75 22.72 -3.52
CA TYR A 144 12.04 22.22 -4.00
C TYR A 144 12.08 22.19 -5.52
N LYS A 145 12.66 23.23 -6.14
CA LYS A 145 12.73 23.38 -7.61
C LYS A 145 13.29 22.15 -8.34
N ILE A 146 14.25 21.44 -7.72
CA ILE A 146 14.83 20.21 -8.29
C ILE A 146 13.78 19.10 -8.46
N LEU A 147 12.84 18.98 -7.51
CA LEU A 147 11.77 17.99 -7.54
C LEU A 147 10.76 18.25 -8.66
N LYS A 148 10.67 19.48 -9.19
CA LYS A 148 9.79 19.78 -10.33
C LYS A 148 10.12 18.91 -11.55
N LYS A 149 11.40 18.57 -11.75
CA LYS A 149 11.85 17.72 -12.87
C LYS A 149 11.96 16.25 -12.49
N THR A 150 12.35 15.94 -11.25
CA THR A 150 12.65 14.56 -10.83
C THR A 150 11.43 13.82 -10.27
N LEU A 151 10.53 14.48 -9.52
CA LEU A 151 9.37 13.83 -8.93
C LEU A 151 8.25 13.65 -9.96
N LYS A 152 8.22 12.51 -10.65
CA LYS A 152 7.22 12.19 -11.69
C LYS A 152 6.03 11.35 -11.21
N LEU A 153 5.89 11.18 -9.90
CA LEU A 153 4.81 10.41 -9.28
C LEU A 153 3.41 10.92 -9.70
N LYS A 154 2.56 10.00 -10.14
CA LYS A 154 1.15 10.23 -10.43
C LYS A 154 0.30 9.45 -9.44
N VAL A 155 -0.79 10.05 -8.97
CA VAL A 155 -1.77 9.35 -8.14
C VAL A 155 -2.92 8.93 -9.04
N MET A 156 -3.25 7.64 -9.01
CA MET A 156 -4.27 7.06 -9.89
C MET A 156 -5.12 6.04 -9.13
N ASN A 157 -6.35 5.83 -9.56
CA ASN A 157 -7.15 4.70 -9.11
C ASN A 157 -6.99 3.49 -10.05
N VAL A 158 -7.55 2.35 -9.67
CA VAL A 158 -7.43 1.11 -10.44
C VAL A 158 -8.08 1.24 -11.82
N SER A 159 -9.18 1.97 -11.96
CA SER A 159 -9.88 2.11 -13.25
C SER A 159 -9.09 2.99 -14.23
N GLU A 160 -8.45 4.05 -13.76
CA GLU A 160 -7.55 4.90 -14.54
C GLU A 160 -6.30 4.14 -14.97
N VAL A 161 -5.71 3.33 -14.07
CA VAL A 161 -4.57 2.48 -14.41
C VAL A 161 -4.98 1.46 -15.48
N LYS A 162 -6.13 0.79 -15.31
CA LYS A 162 -6.72 -0.10 -16.33
C LYS A 162 -6.88 0.61 -17.67
N LYS A 163 -7.54 1.77 -17.70
CA LYS A 163 -7.79 2.54 -18.92
C LYS A 163 -6.51 2.98 -19.62
N LYS A 164 -5.51 3.42 -18.85
CA LYS A 164 -4.30 4.01 -19.41
C LYS A 164 -3.30 2.97 -19.90
N PHE A 165 -3.18 1.85 -19.19
CA PHE A 165 -2.10 0.89 -19.40
C PHE A 165 -2.58 -0.47 -19.91
N PHE A 166 -3.85 -0.82 -19.71
CA PHE A 166 -4.39 -2.15 -20.07
C PHE A 166 -5.49 -2.12 -21.13
N ASN A 167 -6.08 -0.95 -21.46
CA ASN A 167 -7.10 -0.83 -22.51
C ASN A 167 -6.52 -0.62 -23.92
N LYS A 168 -5.30 -1.11 -24.18
CA LYS A 168 -4.76 -1.24 -25.53
C LYS A 168 -4.53 -2.70 -25.88
N LEU A 169 -5.62 -3.44 -26.06
CA LEU A 169 -5.68 -4.64 -26.87
C LEU A 169 -7.06 -4.65 -27.56
N LYS A 170 -7.07 -4.20 -28.83
CA LYS A 170 -7.97 -4.76 -29.84
C LYS A 170 -7.31 -6.04 -30.34
#